data_AF-D4DPQ7-F1
#
_entry.id   AF-D4DPQ7-F1
#
_cell.length_a   1.000
_cell.length_b   1.000
_cell.length_c   1.000
_cell.angle_alpha   90.00
_cell.angle_beta   90.00
_cell.angle_gamma   90.00
#
_symmetry.space_group_name_H-M   'P 1'
#
loop_
_entity.id
_entity.type
_entity.pdbx_description
1 polymer ?
#
loop_
_entity_poly.entity_id
_entity_poly.type
_entity_poly.pdbx_seq_one_letter_code
_entity_poly.pdbx_strand_id
1 'polypeptide(L)'
;MCALFAAGWLLRVNISTPHRPAPLPYLPLLNPLELASVGLLWLGWRGFEQIAASDGWSGTAKRQYAALLNGLAFIVLSAGVMRLWHFFDGIRWRLDYLLASFGLQASLSVVWAVTAIVLMVGGNRSGRRRRWLTGATLMAVVVVKLFLVELGNSGGIARIVSFIAVGLLLLLVGWFAPVPPKENILEETKK
;
A
#
# COMPACT_ATOMS: atom_id res chain seq x y z
N MET A 1 15.72 -18.69 6.35
CA MET A 1 15.03 -19.56 5.35
C MET A 1 13.51 -19.45 5.43
N CYS A 2 12.89 -19.58 6.61
CA CYS A 2 11.42 -19.50 6.75
C CYS A 2 10.80 -18.18 6.24
N ALA A 3 11.43 -17.02 6.49
CA ALA A 3 10.92 -15.73 6.02
C ALA A 3 10.90 -15.60 4.49
N LEU A 4 11.91 -16.13 3.80
CA LEU A 4 11.97 -16.14 2.33
C LEU A 4 10.92 -17.07 1.73
N PHE A 5 10.71 -18.23 2.37
CA PHE A 5 9.66 -19.16 1.97
C PHE A 5 8.27 -18.54 2.16
N ALA A 6 8.02 -17.88 3.29
CA ALA A 6 6.77 -17.16 3.54
C ALA A 6 6.54 -16.03 2.52
N ALA A 7 7.57 -15.25 2.20
CA ALA A 7 7.51 -14.22 1.17
C ALA A 7 7.20 -14.81 -0.22
N GLY A 8 7.87 -15.90 -0.58
CA GLY A 8 7.63 -16.60 -1.84
C GLY A 8 6.23 -17.20 -1.93
N TRP A 9 5.72 -17.76 -0.83
CA TRP A 9 4.35 -18.26 -0.72
C TRP A 9 3.33 -17.14 -0.87
N LEU A 10 3.52 -16.00 -0.19
CA LEU A 10 2.67 -14.82 -0.31
C LEU A 10 2.61 -14.33 -1.77
N LEU A 11 3.75 -14.18 -2.43
CA LEU A 11 3.78 -13.77 -3.83
C LEU A 11 3.04 -14.77 -4.74
N ARG A 12 3.32 -16.06 -4.58
CA ARG A 12 2.69 -17.11 -5.38
C ARG A 12 1.18 -17.11 -5.21
N VAL A 13 0.70 -17.06 -3.97
CA VAL A 13 -0.73 -17.06 -3.63
C VAL A 13 -1.45 -15.83 -4.16
N ASN A 14 -0.80 -14.66 -4.14
CA ASN A 14 -1.42 -13.41 -4.57
C ASN A 14 -1.45 -13.24 -6.11
N ILE A 15 -0.61 -13.97 -6.85
CA ILE A 15 -0.58 -13.97 -8.32
C ILE A 15 -1.42 -15.12 -8.91
N SER A 16 -1.45 -16.27 -8.23
CA SER A 16 -2.18 -17.45 -8.70
C SER A 16 -3.69 -17.21 -8.72
N THR A 17 -4.39 -17.93 -9.61
CA THR A 17 -5.85 -17.87 -9.72
C THR A 17 -6.50 -18.19 -8.38
N PRO A 18 -7.31 -17.28 -7.81
CA PRO A 18 -7.98 -17.51 -6.55
C PRO A 18 -9.07 -18.55 -6.75
N HIS A 19 -9.13 -19.51 -5.83
CA HIS A 19 -10.17 -20.54 -5.82
C HIS A 19 -11.25 -20.13 -4.84
N ARG A 20 -12.51 -20.46 -5.15
CA ARG A 20 -13.62 -20.21 -4.22
C ARG A 20 -13.37 -21.01 -2.94
N PRO A 21 -13.46 -20.39 -1.75
CA PRO A 21 -13.29 -21.09 -0.49
C PRO A 21 -14.54 -21.92 -0.16
N ALA A 22 -14.80 -23.00 -0.89
CA ALA A 22 -15.90 -23.91 -0.57
C ALA A 22 -15.64 -24.62 0.79
N PRO A 23 -16.65 -24.80 1.68
CA PRO A 23 -18.08 -24.52 1.53
C PRO A 23 -18.55 -23.11 1.96
N LEU A 24 -17.65 -22.22 2.36
CA LEU A 24 -18.01 -20.90 2.88
C LEU A 24 -18.29 -19.88 1.74
N PRO A 25 -19.23 -18.95 1.92
CA PRO A 25 -19.41 -17.84 0.99
C PRO A 25 -18.15 -16.98 0.96
N TYR A 26 -17.81 -16.44 -0.21
CA TYR A 26 -16.69 -15.50 -0.33
C TYR A 26 -17.05 -14.19 0.40
N LEU A 27 -16.48 -13.99 1.57
CA LEU A 27 -16.48 -12.71 2.28
C LEU A 27 -15.18 -11.97 1.98
N PRO A 28 -15.24 -10.76 1.39
CA PRO A 28 -14.08 -9.90 1.24
C PRO A 28 -13.40 -9.69 2.60
N LEU A 29 -12.06 -9.68 2.62
CA LEU A 29 -11.22 -9.49 3.82
C LEU A 29 -11.26 -10.63 4.87
N LEU A 30 -12.33 -11.43 4.92
CA LEU A 30 -12.48 -12.55 5.87
C LEU A 30 -12.26 -13.93 5.23
N ASN A 31 -11.86 -13.98 3.96
CA ASN A 31 -11.46 -15.23 3.32
C ASN A 31 -10.24 -15.81 4.08
N PRO A 32 -10.20 -17.13 4.37
CA PRO A 32 -9.03 -17.79 4.96
C PRO A 32 -7.69 -17.39 4.35
N LEU A 33 -7.66 -17.11 3.04
CA LEU A 33 -6.47 -16.64 2.34
C LEU A 33 -6.00 -15.25 2.81
N GLU A 34 -6.94 -14.32 2.99
CA GLU A 34 -6.64 -12.96 3.46
C GLU A 34 -6.19 -13.02 4.92
N LEU A 35 -6.88 -13.82 5.74
CA LEU A 35 -6.52 -14.02 7.15
C LEU A 35 -5.11 -14.63 7.29
N ALA A 36 -4.79 -15.64 6.48
CA ALA A 36 -3.45 -16.23 6.43
C ALA A 36 -2.40 -15.20 5.97
N SER A 37 -2.72 -14.38 4.96
CA SER A 37 -1.82 -13.35 4.46
C SER A 37 -1.55 -12.26 5.50
N VAL A 38 -2.60 -11.77 6.16
CA VAL A 38 -2.51 -10.80 7.27
C VAL A 38 -1.74 -11.40 8.45
N GLY A 39 -1.99 -12.67 8.80
CA GLY A 39 -1.27 -13.39 9.84
C GLY A 39 0.23 -13.50 9.55
N LEU A 40 0.62 -13.83 8.31
CA LEU A 40 2.02 -13.88 7.90
C LEU A 40 2.68 -12.49 7.91
N LEU A 41 1.98 -11.45 7.48
CA LEU A 41 2.48 -10.08 7.55
C LEU A 41 2.66 -9.62 9.00
N TRP A 42 1.73 -9.99 9.89
CA TRP A 42 1.80 -9.71 11.32
C TRP A 42 2.98 -10.42 11.99
N LEU A 43 3.20 -11.71 11.69
CA LEU A 43 4.38 -12.44 12.14
C LEU A 43 5.67 -11.82 11.59
N GLY A 44 5.68 -11.43 10.32
CA GLY A 44 6.79 -10.72 9.69
C GLY A 44 7.10 -9.38 10.38
N TRP A 45 6.06 -8.67 10.82
CA TRP A 45 6.17 -7.41 11.57
C TRP A 45 6.73 -7.64 12.98
N ARG A 46 6.23 -8.63 13.72
CA ARG A 46 6.80 -8.99 15.03
C ARG A 46 8.27 -9.42 14.93
N GLY A 47 8.61 -10.18 13.88
CA GLY A 47 10.00 -10.52 13.58
C GLY A 47 10.85 -9.29 13.27
N PHE A 48 10.29 -8.28 12.58
CA PHE A 48 10.98 -7.01 12.35
C PHE A 48 11.27 -6.27 13.65
N GLU A 49 10.34 -6.22 14.61
CA GLU A 49 10.55 -5.54 15.90
C GLU A 49 11.71 -6.18 16.68
N GLN A 50 11.81 -7.50 16.66
CA GLN A 50 12.94 -8.23 17.26
C GLN A 50 14.26 -7.94 16.55
N ILE A 51 14.27 -7.97 15.21
CA ILE A 51 15.45 -7.62 14.41
C ILE A 51 15.87 -6.16 14.63
N ALA A 52 14.89 -5.25 14.72
CA ALA A 52 15.12 -3.83 14.94
C ALA A 52 15.79 -3.58 16.29
N ALA A 53 15.39 -4.32 17.33
CA ALA A 53 15.97 -4.29 18.67
C ALA A 53 17.33 -5.03 18.79
N SER A 54 17.69 -5.88 17.82
CA SER A 54 18.97 -6.60 17.86
C SER A 54 20.14 -5.75 17.33
N ASP A 55 21.29 -5.83 18.01
CA ASP A 55 22.53 -5.15 17.57
C ASP A 55 23.30 -5.93 16.50
N GLY A 56 23.00 -7.23 16.33
CA GLY A 56 23.68 -8.09 15.35
C GLY A 56 23.33 -7.85 13.88
N TRP A 57 22.39 -6.93 13.59
CA TRP A 57 21.93 -6.64 12.23
C TRP A 57 22.38 -5.26 11.76
N SER A 58 22.99 -5.20 10.56
CA SER A 58 23.34 -3.93 9.94
C SER A 58 22.11 -3.08 9.64
N GLY A 59 22.23 -1.75 9.74
CA GLY A 59 21.14 -0.82 9.44
C GLY A 59 20.57 -0.98 8.02
N THR A 60 21.42 -1.38 7.06
CA THR A 60 21.01 -1.69 5.69
C THR A 60 20.11 -2.93 5.62
N ALA A 61 20.45 -4.00 6.33
CA ALA A 61 19.64 -5.22 6.36
C ALA A 61 18.28 -4.98 7.02
N LYS A 62 18.24 -4.20 8.12
CA LYS A 62 16.97 -3.77 8.75
C LYS A 62 16.08 -3.01 7.75
N ARG A 63 16.66 -2.09 6.98
CA ARG A 63 15.94 -1.31 5.96
C ARG A 63 15.41 -2.18 4.82
N GLN A 64 16.21 -3.12 4.32
CA GLN A 64 15.80 -4.04 3.26
C GLN A 64 14.65 -4.93 3.71
N TYR A 65 14.71 -5.49 4.92
CA TYR A 65 13.63 -6.28 5.48
C TYR A 65 12.34 -5.48 5.61
N ALA A 66 12.42 -4.25 6.14
CA ALA A 66 11.26 -3.36 6.23
C ALA A 66 10.68 -3.05 4.84
N ALA A 67 11.52 -2.77 3.85
CA ALA A 67 11.07 -2.49 2.48
C ALA A 67 10.36 -3.71 1.86
N LEU A 68 10.91 -4.91 2.05
CA LEU A 68 10.29 -6.17 1.59
C LEU A 68 8.94 -6.41 2.25
N LEU A 69 8.85 -6.23 3.57
CA LEU A 69 7.59 -6.43 4.30
C LEU A 69 6.50 -5.44 3.85
N ASN A 70 6.86 -4.16 3.67
CA ASN A 70 5.92 -3.16 3.16
C ASN A 70 5.50 -3.45 1.71
N GLY A 71 6.44 -3.91 0.87
CA GLY A 71 6.14 -4.31 -0.50
C GLY A 71 5.17 -5.50 -0.56
N LEU A 72 5.39 -6.52 0.26
CA LEU A 72 4.49 -7.66 0.37
C LEU A 72 3.10 -7.24 0.86
N ALA A 73 3.03 -6.39 1.88
CA ALA A 73 1.76 -5.86 2.37
C ALA A 73 0.98 -5.12 1.28
N PHE A 74 1.68 -4.31 0.47
CA PHE A 74 1.08 -3.58 -0.65
C PHE A 74 0.57 -4.51 -1.77
N ILE A 75 1.31 -5.58 -2.08
CA ILE A 75 0.88 -6.60 -3.04
C ILE A 75 -0.35 -7.34 -2.51
N VAL A 76 -0.34 -7.76 -1.24
CA VAL A 76 -1.49 -8.44 -0.62
C VAL A 76 -2.73 -7.56 -0.66
N LEU A 77 -2.59 -6.28 -0.30
CA LEU A 77 -3.68 -5.32 -0.33
C LEU A 77 -4.25 -5.15 -1.76
N SER A 78 -3.37 -4.95 -2.75
CA SER A 78 -3.79 -4.77 -4.15
C SER A 78 -4.44 -6.03 -4.71
N ALA A 79 -3.89 -7.21 -4.41
CA ALA A 79 -4.43 -8.49 -4.84
C ALA A 79 -5.76 -8.84 -4.16
N GLY A 80 -5.98 -8.40 -2.92
CA GLY A 80 -7.27 -8.50 -2.24
C GLY A 80 -8.37 -7.72 -2.98
N VAL A 81 -8.05 -6.49 -3.43
CA VAL A 81 -8.98 -5.68 -4.26
C VAL A 81 -9.25 -6.37 -5.60
N MET A 82 -8.21 -6.91 -6.27
CA MET A 82 -8.39 -7.68 -7.51
C MET A 82 -9.29 -8.90 -7.29
N ARG A 83 -9.12 -9.61 -6.17
CA ARG A 83 -9.93 -10.78 -5.80
C ARG A 83 -11.39 -10.42 -5.58
N LEU A 84 -11.64 -9.31 -4.89
CA LEU A 84 -12.99 -8.79 -4.66
C LEU A 84 -13.72 -8.61 -5.99
N TRP A 85 -13.11 -7.93 -6.95
CA TRP A 85 -13.69 -7.71 -8.27
C TRP A 85 -13.80 -9.00 -9.10
N HIS A 86 -12.84 -9.92 -9.01
CA HIS A 86 -12.93 -11.23 -9.66
C HIS A 86 -14.16 -12.04 -9.20
N PHE A 87 -14.44 -12.06 -7.89
CA PHE A 87 -15.54 -12.85 -7.34
C PHE A 87 -16.92 -12.17 -7.47
N PHE A 88 -16.98 -10.84 -7.35
CA PHE A 88 -18.25 -10.10 -7.41
C PHE A 88 -18.66 -9.72 -8.84
N ASP A 89 -17.72 -9.27 -9.66
CA ASP A 89 -17.98 -8.80 -11.03
C ASP A 89 -17.67 -9.88 -12.09
N GLY A 90 -17.13 -11.03 -11.66
CA GLY A 90 -16.86 -12.18 -12.54
C GLY A 90 -15.73 -11.95 -13.55
N ILE A 91 -14.96 -10.86 -13.41
CA ILE A 91 -13.84 -10.53 -14.31
C ILE A 91 -12.84 -11.67 -14.30
N ARG A 92 -12.42 -12.16 -15.47
CA ARG A 92 -11.42 -13.25 -15.57
C ARG A 92 -10.13 -12.89 -14.83
N TRP A 93 -9.57 -13.83 -14.07
CA TRP A 93 -8.30 -13.64 -13.36
C TRP A 93 -7.11 -13.66 -14.34
N ARG A 94 -7.00 -12.60 -15.14
CA ARG A 94 -5.84 -12.27 -15.94
C ARG A 94 -5.61 -10.78 -15.82
N LEU A 95 -4.34 -10.39 -15.71
CA LEU A 95 -3.95 -9.00 -15.42
C LEU A 95 -4.45 -8.01 -16.48
N ASP A 96 -4.49 -8.42 -17.75
CA ASP A 96 -5.00 -7.61 -18.86
C ASP A 96 -6.49 -7.26 -18.69
N TYR A 97 -7.33 -8.24 -18.35
CA TYR A 97 -8.76 -7.98 -18.12
C TYR A 97 -9.02 -7.23 -16.82
N LEU A 98 -8.31 -7.57 -15.75
CA LEU A 98 -8.44 -6.90 -14.46
C LEU A 98 -8.06 -5.41 -14.60
N LEU A 99 -6.88 -5.12 -15.15
CA LEU A 99 -6.40 -3.74 -15.29
C LEU A 99 -7.19 -2.93 -16.33
N ALA A 100 -7.90 -3.57 -17.25
CA ALA A 100 -8.83 -2.88 -18.15
C ALA A 100 -10.14 -2.43 -17.45
N SER A 101 -10.50 -3.02 -16.31
CA SER A 101 -11.75 -2.67 -15.61
C SER A 101 -11.65 -1.32 -14.90
N PHE A 102 -12.53 -0.40 -15.31
CA PHE A 102 -12.65 0.92 -14.69
C PHE A 102 -12.96 0.82 -13.19
N GLY A 103 -13.90 -0.05 -12.80
CA GLY A 103 -14.29 -0.25 -11.42
C GLY A 103 -13.14 -0.73 -10.54
N LEU A 104 -12.33 -1.68 -11.05
CA LEU A 104 -11.13 -2.13 -10.36
C LEU A 104 -10.08 -1.03 -10.24
N GLN A 105 -9.84 -0.28 -11.32
CA GLN A 105 -8.86 0.82 -11.34
C GLN A 105 -9.21 1.92 -10.35
N ALA A 106 -10.49 2.31 -10.28
CA ALA A 106 -11.00 3.27 -9.31
C ALA A 106 -10.84 2.75 -7.87
N SER A 107 -11.23 1.50 -7.61
CA SER A 107 -11.11 0.87 -6.30
C SER A 107 -9.66 0.80 -5.81
N LEU A 108 -8.74 0.38 -6.68
CA LEU A 108 -7.30 0.36 -6.36
C LEU A 108 -6.78 1.77 -6.03
N SER A 109 -7.25 2.79 -6.76
CA SER A 109 -6.83 4.17 -6.52
C SER A 109 -7.29 4.69 -5.16
N VAL A 110 -8.54 4.39 -4.76
CA VAL A 110 -9.06 4.72 -3.43
C VAL A 110 -8.25 4.00 -2.33
N VAL A 111 -8.02 2.70 -2.49
CA VAL A 111 -7.28 1.91 -1.50
C VAL A 111 -5.83 2.40 -1.37
N TRP A 112 -5.17 2.74 -2.47
CA TRP A 112 -3.82 3.29 -2.45
C TRP A 112 -3.78 4.70 -1.84
N ALA A 113 -4.78 5.55 -2.11
CA ALA A 113 -4.90 6.87 -1.49
C ALA A 113 -5.04 6.77 0.03
N VAL A 114 -5.94 5.91 0.52
CA VAL A 114 -6.11 5.66 1.96
C VAL A 114 -4.82 5.14 2.58
N THR A 115 -4.14 4.21 1.90
CA THR A 115 -2.85 3.67 2.36
C THR A 115 -1.78 4.77 2.45
N ALA A 116 -1.71 5.64 1.45
CA ALA A 116 -0.79 6.77 1.44
C ALA A 116 -1.07 7.74 2.60
N ILE A 117 -2.34 8.07 2.86
CA ILE A 117 -2.74 8.92 3.99
C ILE A 117 -2.33 8.28 5.32
N VAL A 118 -2.62 6.99 5.53
CA VAL A 118 -2.23 6.26 6.74
C VAL A 118 -0.71 6.29 6.94
N LEU A 119 0.07 6.10 5.87
CA LEU A 119 1.54 6.19 5.91
C LEU A 119 2.04 7.60 6.25
N MET A 120 1.43 8.65 5.68
CA MET A 120 1.80 10.03 5.94
C MET A 120 1.44 10.45 7.38
N VAL A 121 0.22 10.16 7.82
CA VAL A 121 -0.24 10.44 9.19
C VAL A 121 0.59 9.64 10.21
N GLY A 122 0.81 8.36 9.98
CA GLY A 122 1.65 7.52 10.84
C GLY A 122 3.12 7.97 10.85
N GLY A 123 3.63 8.44 9.70
CA GLY A 123 4.96 9.05 9.58
C GLY A 123 5.08 10.35 10.36
N ASN A 124 4.07 11.21 10.29
CA ASN A 124 3.99 12.46 11.05
C ASN A 124 3.95 12.18 12.57
N ARG A 125 3.03 11.31 13.02
CA ARG A 125 2.89 10.97 14.45
C ARG A 125 4.12 10.28 15.04
N SER A 126 4.88 9.54 14.24
CA SER A 126 6.10 8.86 14.69
C SER A 126 7.37 9.68 14.51
N GLY A 127 7.30 10.88 13.94
CA GLY A 127 8.47 11.71 13.57
C GLY A 127 9.33 11.10 12.45
N ARG A 128 8.92 9.99 11.84
CA ARG A 128 9.75 9.24 10.88
C ARG A 128 9.52 9.77 9.46
N ARG A 129 10.36 10.73 9.05
CA ARG A 129 10.34 11.34 7.72
C ARG A 129 10.35 10.32 6.56
N ARG A 130 11.06 9.21 6.71
CA ARG A 130 11.07 8.12 5.71
C ARG A 130 9.69 7.51 5.46
N ARG A 131 8.93 7.22 6.53
CA ARG A 131 7.57 6.65 6.40
C ARG A 131 6.62 7.64 5.73
N TRP A 132 6.75 8.91 6.12
CA TRP A 132 6.00 10.00 5.52
C TRP A 132 6.29 10.12 4.01
N LEU A 133 7.58 10.11 3.62
CA LEU A 133 8.00 10.18 2.22
C LEU A 133 7.49 9.00 1.38
N THR A 134 7.46 7.78 1.95
CA THR A 134 6.85 6.63 1.27
C THR A 134 5.37 6.87 0.98
N GLY A 135 4.63 7.39 1.96
CA GLY A 135 3.22 7.75 1.77
C GLY A 135 3.04 8.87 0.74
N ALA A 136 3.86 9.91 0.80
CA ALA A 136 3.83 11.02 -0.17
C ALA A 136 4.12 10.55 -1.61
N THR A 137 5.09 9.65 -1.77
CA THR A 137 5.43 9.05 -3.07
C THR A 137 4.27 8.22 -3.60
N LEU A 138 3.65 7.40 -2.75
CA LEU A 138 2.46 6.62 -3.13
C LEU A 138 1.29 7.53 -3.51
N MET A 139 1.06 8.62 -2.76
CA MET A 139 0.05 9.63 -3.09
C MET A 139 0.31 10.27 -4.46
N ALA A 140 1.56 10.65 -4.75
CA ALA A 140 1.93 11.21 -6.05
C ALA A 140 1.64 10.23 -7.19
N VAL A 141 1.94 8.93 -7.01
CA VAL A 141 1.61 7.88 -7.98
C VAL A 141 0.10 7.78 -8.20
N VAL A 142 -0.70 7.80 -7.12
CA VAL A 142 -2.17 7.74 -7.22
C VAL A 142 -2.71 8.96 -7.98
N VAL A 143 -2.22 10.16 -7.65
CA VAL A 143 -2.62 11.39 -8.33
C VAL A 143 -2.28 11.31 -9.81
N VAL A 144 -1.05 10.99 -10.17
CA VAL A 144 -0.64 10.85 -11.59
C VAL A 144 -1.53 9.82 -12.30
N LYS A 145 -1.80 8.69 -11.65
CA LYS A 145 -2.67 7.65 -12.21
C LYS A 145 -4.10 8.16 -12.45
N LEU A 146 -4.69 8.87 -11.49
CA LEU A 146 -6.03 9.43 -11.64
C LEU A 146 -6.09 10.41 -12.81
N PHE A 147 -5.10 11.29 -12.91
CA PHE A 147 -4.99 12.21 -14.04
C PHE A 147 -4.90 11.46 -15.37
N LEU A 148 -4.06 10.43 -15.49
CA LEU A 148 -3.95 9.67 -16.75
C LEU A 148 -5.26 8.97 -17.14
N VAL A 149 -5.99 8.43 -16.16
CA VAL A 149 -7.28 7.78 -16.39
C VAL A 149 -8.36 8.81 -16.73
N GLU A 150 -8.41 9.93 -16.02
CA GLU A 150 -9.41 10.98 -16.23
C GLU A 150 -9.15 11.78 -17.51
N LEU A 151 -7.91 12.08 -17.88
CA LEU A 151 -7.60 12.77 -19.13
C LEU A 151 -8.08 11.98 -20.35
N GLY A 152 -8.00 10.64 -20.31
CA GLY A 152 -8.43 9.78 -21.40
C GLY A 152 -9.94 9.61 -21.54
N ASN A 153 -10.72 9.86 -20.48
CA ASN A 153 -12.12 9.45 -20.42
C ASN A 153 -13.11 10.55 -19.96
N SER A 154 -12.65 11.80 -19.75
CA SER A 154 -13.50 12.89 -19.23
C SER A 154 -13.58 14.11 -20.16
N GLY A 155 -14.79 14.68 -20.28
CA GLY A 155 -15.00 15.98 -20.92
C GLY A 155 -14.37 17.13 -20.12
N GLY A 156 -14.22 18.31 -20.73
CA GLY A 156 -13.44 19.43 -20.17
C GLY A 156 -13.85 19.86 -18.75
N ILE A 157 -15.15 19.89 -18.43
CA ILE A 157 -15.65 20.31 -17.11
C ILE A 157 -15.32 19.27 -16.02
N ALA A 158 -15.51 17.98 -16.32
CA ALA A 158 -15.21 16.90 -15.37
C ALA A 158 -13.72 16.91 -14.98
N ARG A 159 -12.83 17.19 -15.95
CA ARG A 159 -11.40 17.35 -15.70
C ARG A 159 -11.07 18.49 -14.72
N ILE A 160 -11.73 19.64 -14.85
CA ILE A 160 -11.53 20.78 -13.94
C ILE A 160 -11.94 20.39 -12.52
N VAL A 161 -13.11 19.76 -12.36
CA VAL A 161 -13.61 19.32 -11.05
C VAL A 161 -12.67 18.31 -10.41
N SER A 162 -12.16 17.34 -11.18
CA SER A 162 -11.19 16.37 -10.67
C SER A 162 -9.87 17.01 -10.23
N PHE A 163 -9.35 17.99 -10.98
CA PHE A 163 -8.13 18.71 -10.58
C PHE A 163 -8.33 19.48 -9.27
N ILE A 164 -9.49 20.10 -9.08
CA ILE A 164 -9.84 20.79 -7.83
C ILE A 164 -9.95 19.77 -6.70
N ALA A 165 -10.64 18.65 -6.89
CA ALA A 165 -10.80 17.61 -5.88
C ALA A 165 -9.44 17.05 -5.44
N VAL A 166 -8.55 16.76 -6.38
CA VAL A 166 -7.19 16.31 -6.09
C VAL A 166 -6.38 17.42 -5.39
N GLY A 167 -6.45 18.66 -5.87
CA GLY A 167 -5.77 19.80 -5.24
C GLY A 167 -6.20 20.01 -3.79
N LEU A 168 -7.50 19.94 -3.50
CA LEU A 168 -8.05 19.99 -2.15
C LEU A 168 -7.58 18.81 -1.29
N LEU A 169 -7.54 17.60 -1.85
CA LEU A 169 -7.04 16.43 -1.14
C LEU A 169 -5.55 16.57 -0.79
N LEU A 170 -4.73 17.08 -1.71
CA LEU A 170 -3.32 17.37 -1.45
C LEU A 170 -3.14 18.47 -0.40
N LEU A 171 -3.98 19.52 -0.42
CA LEU A 171 -4.00 20.56 0.61
C LEU A 171 -4.35 20.00 1.99
N LEU A 172 -5.40 19.19 2.08
CA LEU A 172 -5.81 18.54 3.34
C LEU A 172 -4.69 17.66 3.89
N VAL A 173 -4.06 16.85 3.04
CA VAL A 173 -2.93 16.00 3.45
C VAL A 173 -1.74 16.85 3.90
N GLY A 174 -1.41 17.93 3.18
CA GLY A 174 -0.34 18.86 3.56
C GLY A 174 -0.61 19.57 4.89
N TRP A 175 -1.87 19.89 5.17
CA TRP A 175 -2.30 20.51 6.43
C TRP A 175 -2.27 19.54 7.62
N PHE A 176 -2.82 18.33 7.46
CA PHE A 176 -2.94 17.36 8.55
C PHE A 176 -1.68 16.54 8.80
N ALA A 177 -0.86 16.33 7.78
CA ALA A 177 0.38 15.57 7.87
C ALA A 177 1.55 16.40 7.32
N PRO A 178 1.95 17.49 8.01
CA PRO A 178 3.13 18.24 7.63
C PRO A 178 4.38 17.35 7.66
N VAL A 179 5.38 17.73 6.88
CA VAL A 179 6.66 17.01 6.81
C VAL A 179 7.32 17.03 8.19
N PRO A 180 7.69 15.86 8.76
CA PRO A 180 8.43 15.83 10.01
C PRO A 180 9.76 16.61 9.88
N PRO A 181 10.15 17.40 10.89
CA PRO A 181 11.43 18.09 10.90
C PRO A 181 12.60 17.13 10.64
N LYS A 182 13.68 17.62 10.02
CA LYS A 182 14.93 16.86 9.93
C LYS A 182 15.54 16.77 11.34
N GLU A 183 16.05 15.60 11.72
CA GLU A 183 16.88 15.46 12.92
C GLU A 183 18.05 16.45 12.79
N ASN A 184 18.14 17.42 13.71
CA ASN A 184 19.19 18.42 13.73
C ASN A 184 20.51 17.75 14.16
N ILE A 185 21.39 17.48 13.19
CA ILE A 185 22.76 16.98 13.42
C ILE A 185 23.69 18.07 14.02
N LEU A 186 23.15 19.23 14.47
CA LEU A 186 23.93 20.44 14.74
C LEU A 186 24.04 20.87 16.21
N GLU A 187 23.60 20.09 17.20
CA GLU A 187 23.73 20.46 18.63
C GLU A 187 24.82 19.71 19.41
N GLU A 188 25.60 18.81 18.81
CA GLU A 188 26.74 18.15 19.50
C GLU A 188 28.13 18.75 19.17
N THR A 189 28.24 19.68 18.22
CA THR A 189 29.52 20.38 17.94
C THR A 189 29.72 21.68 18.72
N LYS A 190 28.80 22.04 19.63
CA LYS A 190 28.94 23.22 20.50
C LYS A 190 28.29 22.99 21.87
N LYS A 191 28.94 22.21 22.73
CA LYS A 191 29.06 22.50 24.18
C LYS A 191 30.10 21.62 24.83
#